data_AF-A0A9P2ZQE3-F1
#
_entry.id   AF-A0A9P2ZQE3-F1
#
_cell.length_a   1.000
_cell.length_b   1.000
_cell.length_c   1.000
_cell.angle_alpha   90.00
_cell.angle_beta   90.00
_cell.angle_gamma   90.00
#
_symmetry.space_group_name_H-M   'P 1'
#
loop_
_entity.id
_entity.type
_entity.pdbx_description
1 polymer ?
#
loop_
_entity_poly.entity_id
_entity_poly.type
_entity_poly.pdbx_seq_one_letter_code
_entity_poly.pdbx_strand_id
1 'polypeptide(L)'
;MYLPDPPQLLSPVSAEMCGPIRATGLSYKDHAAELNLPHPLHPVLFFKPPTTLASPSEPIPIPPICQDSQMDYEVELALVLSRETRDVQPQDALDHVLGWTVANDLTARKWQGKCSQWGFCKGFDKFCPLGPCLVSPRLIPDPSVLQLTTHLNSTSMQSGSARKMIFPIPQIISFLSQGTTLPAGTVIITGTPPGIGDGQTPKVWLKDGDEVRCWISHGVGTLVNRIVYDGAIRKNRRSLADRSRPDQRGQVGSGRVGSGRVESSGSEAADSGWVKVMEMPAAAAVLGSTIHTI
;
A
#
# COMPACT_ATOMS: atom_id res chain seq x y z
N MET A 1 -35.94 -7.16 12.77
CA MET A 1 -35.16 -8.15 12.00
C MET A 1 -33.79 -7.52 11.79
N TYR A 2 -32.76 -8.01 12.48
CA TYR A 2 -31.39 -7.50 12.33
C TYR A 2 -30.79 -8.18 11.09
N LEU A 3 -30.58 -7.44 10.02
CA LEU A 3 -29.78 -7.93 8.91
C LEU A 3 -28.32 -7.79 9.32
N PRO A 4 -27.49 -8.84 9.19
CA PRO A 4 -26.06 -8.68 9.43
C PRO A 4 -25.50 -7.64 8.47
N ASP A 5 -24.45 -6.93 8.90
CA ASP A 5 -23.73 -6.02 8.04
C ASP A 5 -23.27 -6.77 6.77
N PRO A 6 -23.28 -6.12 5.60
CA PRO A 6 -22.83 -6.75 4.37
C PRO A 6 -21.38 -7.25 4.53
N PRO A 7 -21.04 -8.40 3.92
CA PRO A 7 -19.69 -8.95 4.02
C PRO A 7 -18.66 -7.93 3.51
N GLN A 8 -17.62 -7.71 4.29
CA GLN A 8 -16.52 -6.81 3.94
C GLN A 8 -15.49 -7.56 3.09
N LEU A 9 -15.13 -6.99 1.93
CA LEU A 9 -13.97 -7.44 1.17
C LEU A 9 -12.69 -7.02 1.90
N LEU A 10 -11.78 -7.98 2.07
CA LEU A 10 -10.45 -7.76 2.64
C LEU A 10 -9.42 -7.55 1.52
N SER A 11 -8.25 -7.02 1.88
CA SER A 11 -7.08 -7.01 0.97
C SER A 11 -6.79 -8.44 0.45
N PRO A 12 -6.40 -8.61 -0.82
CA PRO A 12 -6.11 -9.93 -1.40
C PRO A 12 -4.89 -10.63 -0.77
N VAL A 13 -4.09 -9.88 0.00
CA VAL A 13 -2.97 -10.41 0.82
C VAL A 13 -3.04 -9.84 2.23
N SER A 14 -2.65 -10.64 3.23
CA SER A 14 -2.53 -10.19 4.62
C SER A 14 -1.19 -9.47 4.85
N ALA A 15 -1.14 -8.61 5.87
CA ALA A 15 0.08 -7.93 6.30
C ALA A 15 1.20 -8.90 6.72
N GLU A 16 0.83 -10.06 7.26
CA GLU A 16 1.78 -11.12 7.64
C GLU A 16 2.41 -11.76 6.41
N MET A 17 1.64 -11.96 5.33
CA MET A 17 2.11 -12.60 4.10
C MET A 17 2.90 -11.66 3.20
N CYS A 18 2.51 -10.39 3.10
CA CYS A 18 3.08 -9.50 2.09
C CYS A 18 4.51 -9.03 2.41
N GLY A 19 4.89 -9.02 3.69
CA GLY A 19 6.13 -8.38 4.16
C GLY A 19 6.19 -6.89 3.77
N PRO A 20 7.40 -6.29 3.73
CA PRO A 20 7.56 -4.92 3.26
C PRO A 20 7.16 -4.77 1.79
N ILE A 21 6.26 -3.83 1.52
CA ILE A 21 5.79 -3.54 0.16
C ILE A 21 6.92 -2.83 -0.59
N ARG A 22 7.23 -3.32 -1.79
CA ARG A 22 8.22 -2.72 -2.69
C ARG A 22 7.51 -1.68 -3.57
N ALA A 23 8.10 -0.50 -3.71
CA ALA A 23 7.44 0.58 -4.43
C ALA A 23 8.41 1.32 -5.35
N THR A 24 7.89 1.79 -6.48
CA THR A 24 8.64 2.57 -7.47
C THR A 24 8.04 3.95 -7.65
N GLY A 25 8.83 5.01 -7.47
CA GLY A 25 8.37 6.38 -7.76
C GLY A 25 8.79 6.85 -9.15
N LEU A 26 8.22 8.00 -9.57
CA LEU A 26 8.51 8.64 -10.87
C LEU A 26 8.55 7.66 -12.04
N SER A 27 7.58 6.72 -12.09
CA SER A 27 7.61 5.58 -13.00
C SER A 27 6.76 5.76 -14.25
N TYR A 28 6.15 6.94 -14.47
CA TYR A 28 5.38 7.28 -15.68
C TYR A 28 5.98 8.51 -16.37
N LYS A 29 6.15 8.44 -17.69
CA LYS A 29 6.73 9.55 -18.49
C LYS A 29 5.94 10.86 -18.32
N ASP A 30 4.63 10.74 -18.43
CA ASP A 30 3.72 11.90 -18.38
C ASP A 30 3.64 12.49 -16.95
N HIS A 31 3.88 11.68 -15.91
CA HIS A 31 3.98 12.15 -14.52
C HIS A 31 5.31 12.86 -14.23
N ALA A 32 6.43 12.36 -14.78
CA ALA A 32 7.71 13.08 -14.70
C ALA A 32 7.61 14.45 -15.40
N ALA A 33 6.91 14.51 -16.53
CA ALA A 33 6.64 15.77 -17.24
C ALA A 33 5.75 16.73 -16.43
N GLU A 34 4.69 16.24 -15.77
CA GLU A 34 3.84 17.04 -14.86
C GLU A 34 4.65 17.76 -13.78
N LEU A 35 5.66 17.09 -13.22
CA LEU A 35 6.51 17.63 -12.17
C LEU A 35 7.76 18.37 -12.69
N ASN A 36 7.93 18.49 -14.02
CA ASN A 36 9.14 19.02 -14.66
C ASN A 36 10.45 18.35 -14.19
N LEU A 37 10.39 17.02 -13.98
CA LEU A 37 11.53 16.23 -13.53
C LEU A 37 12.14 15.43 -14.70
N PRO A 38 13.47 15.22 -14.72
CA PRO A 38 14.10 14.36 -15.70
C PRO A 38 13.66 12.90 -15.50
N HIS A 39 13.65 12.12 -16.58
CA HIS A 39 13.43 10.69 -16.46
C HIS A 39 14.57 10.03 -15.68
N PRO A 40 14.26 9.21 -14.67
CA PRO A 40 15.29 8.48 -13.95
C PRO A 40 15.96 7.44 -14.85
N LEU A 41 17.26 7.20 -14.65
CA LEU A 41 18.02 6.17 -15.38
C LEU A 41 17.80 4.77 -14.84
N HIS A 42 17.37 4.67 -13.58
CA HIS A 42 17.06 3.43 -12.87
C HIS A 42 15.77 3.59 -12.07
N PRO A 43 15.03 2.50 -11.77
CA PRO A 43 13.85 2.58 -10.91
C PRO A 43 14.13 3.29 -9.59
N VAL A 44 13.32 4.29 -9.24
CA VAL A 44 13.44 4.99 -7.95
C VAL A 44 12.69 4.18 -6.90
N LEU A 45 13.41 3.60 -5.94
CA LEU A 45 12.86 2.61 -5.02
C LEU A 45 12.60 3.18 -3.62
N PHE A 46 11.53 2.70 -2.99
CA PHE A 46 11.28 2.85 -1.56
C PHE A 46 10.48 1.67 -1.02
N PHE A 47 10.33 1.62 0.31
CA PHE A 47 9.56 0.59 1.00
C PHE A 47 8.42 1.21 1.79
N LYS A 48 7.29 0.49 1.86
CA LYS A 48 6.21 0.77 2.80
C LYS A 48 6.10 -0.39 3.80
N PRO A 49 5.96 -0.12 5.11
CA PRO A 49 5.71 -1.15 6.10
C PRO A 49 4.44 -1.98 5.79
N PRO A 50 4.37 -3.25 6.20
CA PRO A 50 3.16 -4.05 6.03
C PRO A 50 1.91 -3.43 6.70
N THR A 51 2.09 -2.63 7.76
CA THR A 51 1.00 -1.94 8.46
C THR A 51 0.28 -0.89 7.60
N THR A 52 0.88 -0.50 6.46
CA THR A 52 0.24 0.38 5.49
C THR A 52 -0.90 -0.30 4.74
N LEU A 53 -1.01 -1.64 4.73
CA LEU A 53 -2.09 -2.31 4.01
C LEU A 53 -3.47 -1.98 4.58
N ALA A 54 -4.37 -1.56 3.69
CA ALA A 54 -5.79 -1.35 3.98
C ALA A 54 -6.67 -2.17 3.04
N SER A 55 -7.85 -2.56 3.53
CA SER A 55 -8.81 -3.29 2.71
C SER A 55 -9.53 -2.37 1.71
N PRO A 56 -10.11 -2.92 0.62
CA PRO A 56 -10.66 -2.14 -0.50
C PRO A 56 -11.72 -1.08 -0.15
N SER A 57 -12.42 -1.27 0.97
CA SER A 57 -13.45 -0.34 1.44
C SER A 57 -13.26 0.07 2.90
N GLU A 58 -12.09 -0.19 3.47
CA GLU A 58 -11.75 0.24 4.83
C GLU A 58 -11.53 1.76 4.86
N PRO A 59 -12.03 2.47 5.89
CA PRO A 59 -11.67 3.88 6.11
C PRO A 59 -10.17 4.05 6.34
N ILE A 60 -9.60 5.15 5.85
CA ILE A 60 -8.19 5.46 6.00
C ILE A 60 -8.00 6.48 7.12
N PRO A 61 -7.42 6.08 8.27
CA PRO A 61 -7.05 7.02 9.32
C PRO A 61 -5.92 7.94 8.84
N ILE A 62 -6.12 9.25 8.97
CA ILE A 62 -5.08 10.26 8.74
C ILE A 62 -4.58 10.74 10.09
N PRO A 63 -3.32 10.43 10.47
CA PRO A 63 -2.79 10.83 11.77
C PRO A 63 -2.63 12.35 11.86
N PRO A 64 -2.65 12.97 13.06
CA PRO A 64 -2.62 14.43 13.21
C PRO A 64 -1.44 15.13 12.53
N ILE A 65 -0.30 14.44 12.38
CA ILE A 65 0.89 14.94 11.67
C ILE A 65 0.67 15.12 10.15
N CYS A 66 -0.42 14.58 9.62
CA CYS A 66 -0.82 14.59 8.23
C CYS A 66 -2.08 15.42 7.92
N GLN A 67 -2.72 16.02 8.92
CA GLN A 67 -4.03 16.68 8.78
C GLN A 67 -3.96 18.14 8.30
N ASP A 68 -2.83 18.59 7.77
CA ASP A 68 -2.56 19.98 7.38
C ASP A 68 -2.55 20.19 5.86
N SER A 69 -3.55 19.62 5.16
CA SER A 69 -3.77 19.77 3.70
C SER A 69 -2.53 19.39 2.86
N GLN A 70 -2.08 18.15 3.00
CA GLN A 70 -0.91 17.63 2.27
C GLN A 70 -1.03 16.16 1.86
N MET A 71 -2.19 15.57 2.16
CA MET A 71 -2.47 14.18 1.84
C MET A 71 -2.86 14.08 0.39
N ASP A 72 -2.21 13.15 -0.31
CA ASP A 72 -2.32 12.98 -1.75
C ASP A 72 -2.66 11.53 -2.09
N TYR A 73 -3.28 11.35 -3.26
CA TYR A 73 -3.67 10.07 -3.84
C TYR A 73 -2.75 9.71 -5.01
N GLU A 74 -2.51 8.41 -5.21
CA GLU A 74 -1.68 7.90 -6.29
C GLU A 74 -2.21 6.52 -6.69
N VAL A 75 -3.06 6.42 -7.73
CA VAL A 75 -3.48 5.11 -8.23
C VAL A 75 -2.30 4.38 -8.85
N GLU A 76 -2.07 3.15 -8.43
CA GLU A 76 -1.00 2.32 -8.96
C GLU A 76 -1.50 0.95 -9.37
N LEU A 77 -0.90 0.40 -10.42
CA LEU A 77 -0.98 -1.03 -10.69
C LEU A 77 -0.07 -1.75 -9.69
N ALA A 78 -0.64 -2.69 -8.96
CA ALA A 78 0.09 -3.54 -8.04
C ALA A 78 0.13 -4.97 -8.55
N LEU A 79 1.19 -5.68 -8.19
CA LEU A 79 1.35 -7.10 -8.44
C LEU A 79 1.75 -7.83 -7.16
N VAL A 80 1.36 -9.10 -7.08
CA VAL A 80 1.75 -10.02 -5.99
C VAL A 80 2.63 -11.11 -6.59
N LEU A 81 3.77 -11.42 -5.98
CA LEU A 81 4.63 -12.52 -6.42
C LEU A 81 4.07 -13.88 -5.99
N SER A 82 4.10 -14.87 -6.88
CA SER A 82 3.61 -16.23 -6.63
C SER A 82 4.64 -17.14 -5.95
N ARG A 83 5.92 -16.77 -6.04
CA ARG A 83 7.06 -17.58 -5.57
C ARG A 83 8.24 -16.70 -5.21
N GLU A 84 9.22 -17.30 -4.53
CA GLU A 84 10.50 -16.63 -4.30
C GLU A 84 11.14 -16.20 -5.63
N THR A 85 11.62 -14.95 -5.67
CA THR A 85 12.12 -14.31 -6.88
C THR A 85 13.46 -13.67 -6.56
N ARG A 86 14.54 -14.16 -7.20
CA ARG A 86 15.90 -13.68 -6.99
C ARG A 86 16.67 -13.75 -8.32
N ASP A 87 17.41 -12.70 -8.64
CA ASP A 87 18.27 -12.62 -9.82
C ASP A 87 17.53 -12.99 -11.14
N VAL A 88 16.23 -12.68 -11.22
CA VAL A 88 15.37 -13.04 -12.34
C VAL A 88 15.62 -12.10 -13.52
N GLN A 89 15.71 -12.66 -14.71
CA GLN A 89 15.85 -11.88 -15.94
C GLN A 89 14.49 -11.31 -16.39
N PRO A 90 14.44 -10.15 -17.07
CA PRO A 90 13.18 -9.53 -17.46
C PRO A 90 12.25 -10.44 -18.27
N GLN A 91 12.78 -11.29 -19.16
CA GLN A 91 11.94 -12.19 -19.96
C GLN A 91 11.19 -13.26 -19.15
N ASP A 92 11.71 -13.62 -17.97
CA ASP A 92 11.15 -14.67 -17.11
C ASP A 92 10.31 -14.06 -15.95
N ALA A 93 10.35 -12.74 -15.78
CA ALA A 93 9.79 -12.07 -14.61
C ALA A 93 8.27 -12.21 -14.47
N LEU A 94 7.51 -12.30 -15.56
CA LEU A 94 6.05 -12.43 -15.49
C LEU A 94 5.60 -13.81 -14.98
N ASP A 95 6.42 -14.84 -15.10
CA ASP A 95 6.13 -16.19 -14.58
C ASP A 95 6.14 -16.25 -13.04
N HIS A 96 6.69 -15.22 -12.42
CA HIS A 96 6.74 -15.03 -10.97
C HIS A 96 5.55 -14.25 -10.43
N VAL A 97 4.63 -13.78 -11.29
CA VAL A 97 3.47 -12.98 -10.86
C VAL A 97 2.29 -13.90 -10.54
N LEU A 98 1.71 -13.75 -9.34
CA LEU A 98 0.46 -14.39 -8.93
C LEU A 98 -0.74 -13.69 -9.55
N GLY A 99 -0.72 -12.36 -9.57
CA GLY A 99 -1.72 -11.56 -10.26
C GLY A 99 -1.61 -10.06 -10.05
N TRP A 100 -2.55 -9.37 -10.67
CA TRP A 100 -2.68 -7.93 -10.74
C TRP A 100 -3.76 -7.43 -9.80
N THR A 101 -3.55 -6.27 -9.19
CA THR A 101 -4.54 -5.63 -8.34
C THR A 101 -4.37 -4.11 -8.37
N VAL A 102 -5.30 -3.37 -7.78
CA VAL A 102 -5.19 -1.91 -7.62
C VAL A 102 -4.51 -1.61 -6.30
N ALA A 103 -3.66 -0.59 -6.29
CA ALA A 103 -3.18 0.07 -5.07
C ALA A 103 -3.48 1.57 -5.11
N ASN A 104 -3.54 2.19 -3.92
CA ASN A 104 -3.45 3.63 -3.76
C ASN A 104 -2.25 3.98 -2.87
N ASP A 105 -1.21 4.59 -3.43
CA ASP A 105 0.00 4.97 -2.69
C ASP A 105 -0.16 6.34 -2.01
N LEU A 106 -0.94 6.34 -0.92
CA LEU A 106 -1.22 7.56 -0.18
C LEU A 106 0.06 8.22 0.35
N THR A 107 0.15 9.53 0.15
CA THR A 107 1.38 10.29 0.39
C THR A 107 1.14 11.54 1.19
N ALA A 108 1.92 11.75 2.26
CA ALA A 108 1.96 13.01 3.01
C ALA A 108 3.04 13.94 2.43
N ARG A 109 2.69 14.76 1.43
CA ARG A 109 3.67 15.48 0.58
C ARG A 109 4.62 16.42 1.31
N LYS A 110 4.18 17.09 2.38
CA LYS A 110 5.06 17.94 3.21
C LYS A 110 6.28 17.21 3.74
N TRP A 111 6.16 15.90 4.00
CA TRP A 111 7.26 15.10 4.52
C TRP A 111 8.16 14.55 3.41
N GLN A 112 7.65 14.39 2.19
CA GLN A 112 8.41 13.84 1.07
C GLN A 112 9.66 14.67 0.73
N GLY A 113 9.56 16.01 0.82
CA GLY A 113 10.71 16.92 0.63
C GLY A 113 11.51 17.21 1.89
N LYS A 114 11.07 16.75 3.07
CA LYS A 114 11.73 17.02 4.37
C LYS A 114 12.50 15.81 4.90
N CYS A 115 12.15 14.62 4.44
CA CYS A 115 12.80 13.38 4.82
C CYS A 115 13.69 12.92 3.66
N SER A 116 14.85 12.35 3.98
CA SER A 116 15.75 11.78 2.97
C SER A 116 15.22 10.50 2.32
N GLN A 117 14.19 9.88 2.92
CA GLN A 117 13.62 8.60 2.50
C GLN A 117 12.10 8.72 2.40
N TRP A 118 11.52 8.37 1.25
CA TRP A 118 10.09 8.48 0.99
C TRP A 118 9.25 7.48 1.80
N GLY A 119 9.86 6.40 2.32
CA GLY A 119 9.17 5.43 3.17
C GLY A 119 8.52 6.07 4.41
N PHE A 120 9.04 7.20 4.92
CA PHE A 120 8.40 7.90 6.04
C PHE A 120 7.08 8.56 5.62
N CYS A 121 7.05 9.32 4.53
CA CYS A 121 5.85 10.07 4.13
C CYS A 121 4.74 9.19 3.53
N LYS A 122 5.08 7.96 3.16
CA LYS A 122 4.18 6.95 2.58
C LYS A 122 3.93 5.77 3.53
N GLY A 123 4.53 5.78 4.72
CA GLY A 123 4.61 4.62 5.61
C GLY A 123 3.62 4.59 6.77
N PHE A 124 2.65 5.52 6.81
CA PHE A 124 1.65 5.55 7.88
C PHE A 124 0.63 4.41 7.74
N ASP A 125 0.06 3.98 8.85
CA ASP A 125 -0.90 2.87 8.88
C ASP A 125 -2.03 3.10 7.86
N LYS A 126 -2.39 2.04 7.14
CA LYS A 126 -3.44 2.06 6.11
C LYS A 126 -3.17 2.93 4.86
N PHE A 127 -1.95 3.46 4.66
CA PHE A 127 -1.59 4.27 3.48
C PHE A 127 -1.35 3.47 2.17
N CYS A 128 -1.75 2.20 2.13
CA CYS A 128 -1.67 1.34 0.95
C CYS A 128 -2.95 0.48 0.82
N PRO A 129 -4.12 1.09 0.53
CA PRO A 129 -5.29 0.31 0.14
C PRO A 129 -4.97 -0.59 -1.06
N LEU A 130 -5.37 -1.86 -0.99
CA LEU A 130 -5.02 -2.89 -1.97
C LEU A 130 -6.21 -3.81 -2.29
N GLY A 131 -6.42 -4.16 -3.55
CA GLY A 131 -7.56 -4.98 -4.01
C GLY A 131 -8.28 -4.39 -5.24
N PRO A 132 -9.59 -4.65 -5.44
CA PRO A 132 -10.49 -5.45 -4.60
C PRO A 132 -10.29 -6.97 -4.75
N CYS A 133 -9.62 -7.40 -5.80
CA CYS A 133 -9.32 -8.80 -6.07
C CYS A 133 -7.92 -8.94 -6.67
N LEU A 134 -7.47 -10.17 -6.84
CA LEU A 134 -6.24 -10.49 -7.56
C LEU A 134 -6.61 -11.15 -8.89
N VAL A 135 -6.26 -10.49 -10.01
CA VAL A 135 -6.57 -10.99 -11.35
C VAL A 135 -5.38 -11.78 -11.90
N SER A 136 -5.63 -13.01 -12.34
CA SER A 136 -4.59 -13.87 -12.89
C SER A 136 -3.94 -13.29 -14.15
N PRO A 137 -2.60 -13.39 -14.32
CA PRO A 137 -1.93 -13.01 -15.55
C PRO A 137 -2.38 -13.82 -16.78
N ARG A 138 -3.03 -14.98 -16.59
CA ARG A 138 -3.64 -15.73 -17.69
C ARG A 138 -4.80 -14.98 -18.35
N LEU A 139 -5.53 -14.18 -17.58
CA LEU A 139 -6.64 -13.35 -18.09
C LEU A 139 -6.15 -12.02 -18.67
N ILE A 140 -5.00 -11.54 -18.18
CA ILE A 140 -4.36 -10.29 -18.64
C ILE A 140 -2.86 -10.57 -18.86
N PRO A 141 -2.47 -11.16 -20.01
CA PRO A 141 -1.08 -11.53 -20.28
C PRO A 141 -0.16 -10.32 -20.49
N ASP A 142 -0.66 -9.27 -21.13
CA ASP A 142 0.05 -7.99 -21.32
C ASP A 142 -0.55 -6.94 -20.37
N PRO A 143 0.09 -6.64 -19.22
CA PRO A 143 -0.41 -5.63 -18.29
C PRO A 143 -0.30 -4.19 -18.85
N SER A 144 0.41 -3.95 -19.96
CA SER A 144 0.54 -2.61 -20.55
C SER A 144 -0.77 -2.09 -21.14
N VAL A 145 -1.75 -2.96 -21.39
CA VAL A 145 -3.09 -2.59 -21.88
C VAL A 145 -3.96 -1.91 -20.82
N LEU A 146 -3.56 -2.02 -19.55
CA LEU A 146 -4.34 -1.53 -18.41
C LEU A 146 -4.44 0.00 -18.41
N GLN A 147 -5.62 0.47 -18.04
CA GLN A 147 -5.96 1.87 -17.81
C GLN A 147 -6.22 2.06 -16.33
N LEU A 148 -5.74 3.16 -15.78
CA LEU A 148 -5.80 3.49 -14.36
C LEU A 148 -6.50 4.84 -14.20
N THR A 149 -7.42 4.96 -13.27
CA THR A 149 -8.07 6.23 -12.94
C THR A 149 -8.19 6.43 -11.44
N THR A 150 -8.17 7.71 -11.03
CA THR A 150 -8.54 8.12 -9.67
C THR A 150 -9.66 9.13 -9.76
N HIS A 151 -10.71 8.92 -8.98
CA HIS A 151 -11.73 9.94 -8.71
C HIS A 151 -11.63 10.36 -7.25
N LEU A 152 -11.61 11.66 -7.01
CA LEU A 152 -11.79 12.24 -5.68
C LEU A 152 -13.23 12.76 -5.59
N ASN A 153 -14.03 12.13 -4.75
CA ASN A 153 -15.48 12.28 -4.72
C ASN A 153 -16.05 12.06 -6.13
N SER A 154 -16.75 13.04 -6.71
CA SER A 154 -17.30 12.97 -8.07
C SER A 154 -16.34 13.45 -9.16
N THR A 155 -15.12 13.89 -8.82
CA THR A 155 -14.21 14.55 -9.76
C THR A 155 -13.13 13.57 -10.23
N SER A 156 -13.02 13.38 -11.53
CA SER A 156 -11.90 12.62 -12.12
C SER A 156 -10.60 13.41 -11.99
N MET A 157 -9.60 12.78 -11.39
CA MET A 157 -8.31 13.39 -11.07
C MET A 157 -7.17 12.83 -11.89
N GLN A 158 -7.13 11.49 -12.03
CA GLN A 158 -6.10 10.79 -12.78
C GLN A 158 -6.75 9.95 -13.88
N SER A 159 -6.11 9.93 -15.05
CA SER A 159 -6.44 9.04 -16.16
C SER A 159 -5.16 8.72 -16.91
N GLY A 160 -4.72 7.46 -16.81
CA GLY A 160 -3.44 7.03 -17.37
C GLY A 160 -3.46 5.60 -17.88
N SER A 161 -2.40 5.23 -18.60
CA SER A 161 -2.22 3.89 -19.16
C SER A 161 -0.89 3.29 -18.71
N ALA A 162 -0.91 2.03 -18.28
CA ALA A 162 0.30 1.29 -17.88
C ALA A 162 1.37 1.24 -19.00
N ARG A 163 0.98 1.37 -20.27
CA ARG A 163 1.91 1.53 -21.41
C ARG A 163 2.87 2.72 -21.28
N LYS A 164 2.52 3.72 -20.48
CA LYS A 164 3.32 4.94 -20.27
C LYS A 164 4.38 4.81 -19.18
N MET A 165 4.51 3.63 -18.56
CA MET A 165 5.57 3.36 -17.59
C MET A 165 6.95 3.59 -18.23
N ILE A 166 7.86 4.22 -17.49
CA ILE A 166 9.26 4.41 -17.84
C ILE A 166 9.97 3.05 -17.79
N PHE A 167 9.71 2.27 -16.74
CA PHE A 167 10.21 0.92 -16.56
C PHE A 167 9.02 -0.06 -16.59
N PRO A 168 8.91 -0.92 -17.60
CA PRO A 168 7.90 -1.98 -17.63
C PRO A 168 8.03 -2.93 -16.43
N ILE A 169 6.93 -3.54 -16.01
CA ILE A 169 6.85 -4.48 -14.89
C ILE A 169 7.98 -5.54 -14.89
N PRO A 170 8.30 -6.21 -16.02
CA PRO A 170 9.37 -7.20 -16.01
C PRO A 170 10.75 -6.62 -15.64
N GLN A 171 11.02 -5.37 -16.02
CA GLN A 171 12.25 -4.67 -15.62
C GLN A 171 12.24 -4.31 -14.13
N ILE A 172 11.10 -3.88 -13.59
CA ILE A 172 10.96 -3.57 -12.16
C ILE A 172 11.25 -4.81 -11.30
N ILE A 173 10.63 -5.95 -11.65
CA ILE A 173 10.84 -7.22 -10.94
C ILE A 173 12.30 -7.66 -11.02
N SER A 174 12.86 -7.67 -12.24
CA SER A 174 14.26 -8.05 -12.46
C SER A 174 15.19 -7.19 -11.61
N PHE A 175 15.05 -5.86 -11.67
CA PHE A 175 15.86 -4.91 -10.93
C PHE A 175 15.77 -5.11 -9.41
N LEU A 176 14.56 -5.26 -8.86
CA LEU A 176 14.36 -5.49 -7.43
C LEU A 176 14.93 -6.82 -6.93
N SER A 177 15.03 -7.82 -7.81
CA SER A 177 15.49 -9.17 -7.46
C SER A 177 17.02 -9.34 -7.48
N GLN A 178 17.77 -8.34 -7.98
CA GLN A 178 19.23 -8.43 -8.09
C GLN A 178 19.90 -8.51 -6.72
N GLY A 179 20.56 -9.63 -6.43
CA GLY A 179 21.22 -9.91 -5.17
C GLY A 179 20.28 -10.02 -3.95
N THR A 180 18.97 -9.89 -4.14
CA THR A 180 17.97 -9.82 -3.07
C THR A 180 16.81 -10.77 -3.36
N THR A 181 16.56 -11.71 -2.47
CA THR A 181 15.39 -12.59 -2.59
C THR A 181 14.12 -11.82 -2.22
N LEU A 182 13.15 -11.79 -3.12
CA LEU A 182 11.79 -11.33 -2.87
C LEU A 182 10.93 -12.56 -2.53
N PRO A 183 10.37 -12.67 -1.31
CA PRO A 183 9.53 -13.80 -0.93
C PRO A 183 8.24 -13.91 -1.74
N ALA A 184 7.66 -15.11 -1.80
CA ALA A 184 6.30 -15.28 -2.28
C ALA A 184 5.33 -14.41 -1.46
N GLY A 185 4.31 -13.84 -2.10
CA GLY A 185 3.39 -12.89 -1.47
C GLY A 185 3.87 -11.44 -1.45
N THR A 186 5.13 -11.16 -1.81
CA THR A 186 5.64 -9.77 -1.93
C THR A 186 4.74 -8.96 -2.84
N VAL A 187 4.30 -7.80 -2.35
CA VAL A 187 3.57 -6.80 -3.13
C VAL A 187 4.57 -5.81 -3.74
N ILE A 188 4.41 -5.54 -5.03
CA ILE A 188 5.13 -4.47 -5.74
C ILE A 188 4.10 -3.48 -6.31
N ILE A 189 4.23 -2.21 -5.95
CA ILE A 189 3.45 -1.11 -6.52
C ILE A 189 4.34 -0.32 -7.50
N THR A 190 3.80 0.01 -8.67
CA THR A 190 4.59 0.28 -9.90
C THR A 190 4.62 1.75 -10.32
N GLY A 191 4.23 2.65 -9.42
CA GLY A 191 4.14 4.08 -9.66
C GLY A 191 2.77 4.51 -10.19
N THR A 192 2.59 5.83 -10.21
CA THR A 192 1.33 6.48 -10.54
C THR A 192 1.40 7.29 -11.85
N PRO A 193 0.29 7.36 -12.64
CA PRO A 193 0.16 8.31 -13.75
C PRO A 193 0.01 9.77 -13.25
N PRO A 194 0.07 10.77 -14.15
CA PRO A 194 -0.15 12.18 -13.78
C PRO A 194 -1.56 12.43 -13.25
N GLY A 195 -1.76 13.61 -12.66
CA GLY A 195 -3.02 14.08 -12.08
C GLY A 195 -3.08 13.96 -10.56
N ILE A 196 -1.94 13.68 -9.92
CA ILE A 196 -1.81 13.70 -8.45
C ILE A 196 -2.16 15.10 -7.92
N GLY A 197 -2.62 15.19 -6.69
CA GLY A 197 -3.02 16.43 -6.06
C GLY A 197 -1.92 17.50 -6.03
N ASP A 198 -0.67 17.11 -5.79
CA ASP A 198 0.49 18.02 -5.80
C ASP A 198 0.81 18.61 -7.19
N GLY A 199 0.45 17.90 -8.26
CA GLY A 199 0.64 18.30 -9.66
C GLY A 199 -0.45 19.23 -10.20
N GLN A 200 -1.55 19.39 -9.48
CA GLN A 200 -2.66 20.26 -9.87
C GLN A 200 -2.34 21.75 -9.67
N THR A 201 -2.98 22.62 -10.47
CA THR A 201 -2.93 24.07 -10.30
C THR A 201 -4.35 24.65 -10.26
N PRO A 202 -4.86 25.07 -9.07
CA PRO A 202 -4.23 24.99 -7.76
C PRO A 202 -4.08 23.55 -7.26
N LYS A 203 -3.16 23.31 -6.32
CA LYS A 203 -2.95 22.00 -5.69
C LYS A 203 -4.23 21.51 -5.02
N VAL A 204 -4.45 20.20 -5.07
CA VAL A 204 -5.59 19.52 -4.45
C VAL A 204 -5.09 18.58 -3.36
N TRP A 205 -5.76 18.59 -2.20
CA TRP A 205 -5.39 17.77 -1.06
C TRP A 205 -6.60 17.05 -0.50
N LEU A 206 -6.39 15.82 -0.03
CA LEU A 206 -7.39 15.02 0.67
C LEU A 206 -7.76 15.65 2.01
N LYS A 207 -9.06 15.72 2.27
CA LYS A 207 -9.66 16.28 3.49
C LYS A 207 -10.42 15.20 4.24
N ASP A 208 -10.74 15.48 5.50
CA ASP A 208 -11.62 14.63 6.28
C ASP A 208 -12.96 14.42 5.57
N GLY A 209 -13.41 13.18 5.50
CA GLY A 209 -14.65 12.78 4.86
C GLY A 209 -14.60 12.57 3.35
N ASP A 210 -13.51 12.96 2.66
CA ASP A 210 -13.35 12.71 1.22
C ASP A 210 -13.38 11.21 0.90
N GLU A 211 -13.88 10.87 -0.28
CA GLU A 211 -13.85 9.52 -0.83
C GLU A 211 -12.90 9.45 -2.02
N VAL A 212 -11.98 8.49 -2.01
CA VAL A 212 -11.05 8.24 -3.12
C VAL A 212 -11.41 6.93 -3.80
N ARG A 213 -11.61 6.98 -5.12
CA ARG A 213 -11.89 5.81 -5.96
C ARG A 213 -10.76 5.56 -6.94
N CYS A 214 -9.97 4.52 -6.71
CA CYS A 214 -8.92 4.09 -7.63
C CYS A 214 -9.41 2.90 -8.44
N TRP A 215 -9.37 2.97 -9.76
CA TRP A 215 -9.90 1.93 -10.64
C TRP A 215 -8.88 1.49 -11.68
N ILE A 216 -8.86 0.20 -11.98
CA ILE A 216 -8.10 -0.38 -13.08
C ILE A 216 -9.02 -1.20 -13.99
N SER A 217 -8.81 -1.06 -15.30
CA SER A 217 -9.61 -1.69 -16.35
C SER A 217 -9.45 -3.22 -16.43
N HIS A 218 -10.12 -3.84 -17.41
CA HIS A 218 -10.05 -5.29 -17.70
C HIS A 218 -10.46 -6.19 -16.52
N GLY A 219 -11.39 -5.72 -15.69
CA GLY A 219 -11.96 -6.51 -14.59
C GLY A 219 -11.09 -6.55 -13.32
N VAL A 220 -10.02 -5.77 -13.22
CA VAL A 220 -9.23 -5.63 -11.98
C VAL A 220 -10.05 -4.97 -10.87
N GLY A 221 -10.83 -3.92 -11.21
CA GLY A 221 -11.87 -3.39 -10.33
C GLY A 221 -11.50 -2.07 -9.66
N THR A 222 -12.18 -1.76 -8.56
CA THR A 222 -12.15 -0.45 -7.90
C THR A 222 -11.87 -0.58 -6.40
N LEU A 223 -10.97 0.25 -5.89
CA LEU A 223 -10.83 0.58 -4.47
C LEU A 223 -11.67 1.81 -4.16
N VAL A 224 -12.37 1.81 -3.04
CA VAL A 224 -13.20 2.94 -2.59
C VAL A 224 -12.93 3.18 -1.12
N ASN A 225 -12.08 4.15 -0.81
CA ASN A 225 -11.65 4.41 0.56
C ASN A 225 -12.06 5.81 1.00
N ARG A 226 -12.68 5.90 2.18
CA ARG A 226 -13.03 7.18 2.80
C ARG A 226 -11.91 7.65 3.71
N ILE A 227 -11.55 8.92 3.62
CA ILE A 227 -10.55 9.57 4.46
C ILE A 227 -11.18 9.96 5.80
N VAL A 228 -10.54 9.60 6.90
CA VAL A 228 -11.01 9.88 8.26
C VAL A 228 -9.85 10.45 9.07
N TYR A 229 -9.99 11.68 9.56
CA TYR A 229 -8.97 12.29 10.40
C TYR A 229 -9.03 11.70 11.81
N ASP A 230 -7.88 11.22 12.30
CA ASP A 230 -7.77 10.80 13.70
C ASP A 230 -8.06 11.98 14.64
N GLY A 231 -8.74 11.72 15.74
CA GLY A 231 -9.00 12.74 16.76
C GLY A 231 -7.69 13.37 17.23
N ALA A 232 -7.59 14.70 17.16
CA ALA A 232 -6.44 15.48 17.63
C ALA A 232 -5.95 14.93 18.97
N ILE A 233 -4.63 14.78 19.13
CA ILE A 233 -4.00 14.40 20.41
C ILE A 233 -4.68 15.21 21.51
N ARG A 234 -5.49 14.56 22.35
CA ARG A 234 -6.14 15.20 23.49
C ARG A 234 -5.02 15.80 24.34
N LYS A 235 -4.81 17.12 24.25
CA LYS A 235 -4.02 17.89 25.21
C LYS A 235 -4.77 17.94 26.54
N ASN A 236 -4.96 16.79 27.19
CA ASN A 236 -5.55 16.71 28.52
C ASN A 236 -4.74 15.75 29.39
N ARG A 237 -3.56 16.20 29.82
CA ARG A 237 -2.92 15.77 31.06
C ARG A 237 -2.25 16.97 31.74
N ARG A 238 -3.06 17.77 32.43
CA ARG A 238 -2.70 18.47 33.67
C ARG A 238 -3.87 18.25 34.64
N SER A 239 -3.89 17.07 35.27
CA SER A 239 -3.51 16.86 36.68
C SER A 239 -4.60 17.30 37.67
N LEU A 240 -5.67 16.51 37.74
CA LEU A 240 -6.42 16.29 38.99
C LEU A 240 -5.60 15.35 39.87
N ALA A 241 -4.46 15.83 40.35
CA ALA A 241 -3.60 15.12 41.30
C ALA A 241 -2.63 16.10 41.96
N ASP A 242 -3.13 17.25 42.44
CA ASP A 242 -2.33 18.12 43.30
C ASP A 242 -3.22 19.00 44.19
N ARG A 243 -4.02 18.37 45.05
CA ARG A 243 -4.65 19.02 46.22
C ARG A 243 -4.87 18.01 47.34
N SER A 244 -3.81 17.36 47.79
CA SER A 244 -3.76 16.76 49.13
C SER A 244 -2.43 16.06 49.37
N ARG A 245 -1.47 16.77 49.97
CA ARG A 245 -0.72 16.32 51.17
C ARG A 245 0.30 17.38 51.62
N PRO A 246 0.46 17.60 52.93
CA PRO A 246 1.33 18.63 53.47
C PRO A 246 2.79 18.16 53.61
N ASP A 247 3.65 19.18 53.69
CA ASP A 247 5.08 19.25 54.00
C ASP A 247 5.65 18.10 54.87
N GLN A 248 6.69 17.43 54.35
CA GLN A 248 7.76 16.86 55.18
C GLN A 248 9.12 17.10 54.53
N ARG A 249 9.89 17.96 55.19
CA ARG A 249 11.33 18.16 55.01
C ARG A 249 12.09 16.87 55.39
N GLY A 250 13.19 16.63 54.68
CA GLY A 250 14.43 16.23 55.34
C GLY A 250 15.09 14.94 54.88
N GLN A 251 16.34 15.12 54.49
CA GLN A 251 17.49 14.20 54.53
C GLN A 251 17.84 13.35 53.30
N VAL A 252 18.94 13.82 52.73
CA VAL A 252 19.91 13.22 51.83
C VAL A 252 20.53 11.97 52.44
N GLY A 253 20.68 10.93 51.61
CA GLY A 253 21.48 9.74 51.92
C GLY A 253 22.09 9.16 50.64
N SER A 254 23.41 9.29 50.54
CA SER A 254 24.29 8.78 49.48
C SER A 254 24.34 7.25 49.42
N GLY A 255 24.42 6.66 48.21
CA GLY A 255 24.75 5.25 48.05
C GLY A 255 25.13 4.90 46.61
N ARG A 256 26.38 4.49 46.42
CA ARG A 256 27.05 4.18 45.14
C ARG A 256 26.97 2.67 44.84
N VAL A 257 26.94 2.36 43.54
CA VAL A 257 27.52 1.17 42.85
C VAL A 257 26.80 -0.18 42.99
N GLY A 258 26.61 -0.83 41.83
CA GLY A 258 26.27 -2.24 41.72
C GLY A 258 26.11 -2.69 40.27
N SER A 259 27.22 -2.98 39.59
CA SER A 259 27.27 -3.66 38.30
C SER A 259 26.76 -5.10 38.41
N GLY A 260 25.84 -5.50 37.53
CA GLY A 260 25.40 -6.89 37.39
C GLY A 260 25.05 -7.20 35.95
N ARG A 261 25.99 -7.84 35.24
CA ARG A 261 25.78 -8.53 33.96
C ARG A 261 25.08 -9.86 34.27
N VAL A 262 24.04 -10.22 33.52
CA VAL A 262 23.59 -11.61 33.39
C VAL A 262 23.39 -11.90 31.92
N GLU A 263 24.07 -12.93 31.45
CA GLU A 263 24.04 -13.47 30.10
C GLU A 263 22.87 -14.44 29.88
N SER A 264 22.44 -14.47 28.62
CA SER A 264 21.98 -15.60 27.79
C SER A 264 21.17 -16.77 28.36
N SER A 265 20.03 -17.01 27.71
CA SER A 265 19.56 -18.30 27.12
C SER A 265 18.09 -18.09 26.72
N GLY A 266 17.51 -18.61 25.66
CA GLY A 266 17.85 -19.62 24.69
C GLY A 266 16.66 -19.72 23.72
N SER A 267 16.91 -20.37 22.60
CA SER A 267 16.03 -20.57 21.45
C SER A 267 14.76 -21.36 21.74
N GLU A 268 13.67 -21.05 21.04
CA GLU A 268 12.67 -22.05 20.64
C GLU A 268 12.16 -21.72 19.24
N ALA A 269 12.34 -22.67 18.34
CA ALA A 269 11.87 -22.67 16.96
C ALA A 269 10.39 -23.09 16.95
N ALA A 270 9.55 -22.33 16.26
CA ALA A 270 8.14 -22.66 16.07
C ALA A 270 7.92 -23.27 14.68
N ASP A 271 7.18 -24.37 14.72
CA ASP A 271 6.87 -25.35 13.69
C ASP A 271 6.02 -24.78 12.54
N SER A 272 6.30 -25.21 11.32
CA SER A 272 5.67 -24.72 10.09
C SER A 272 4.42 -25.54 9.75
N GLY A 273 3.27 -25.09 10.26
CA GLY A 273 1.96 -25.67 9.97
C GLY A 273 1.45 -25.28 8.58
N TRP A 274 1.79 -26.06 7.55
CA TRP A 274 1.17 -25.95 6.22
C TRP A 274 -0.24 -26.52 6.23
N VAL A 275 -1.25 -25.69 5.90
CA VAL A 275 -2.62 -26.13 5.66
C VAL A 275 -2.72 -26.69 4.24
N LYS A 276 -3.19 -27.93 4.16
CA LYS A 276 -3.44 -28.70 2.93
C LYS A 276 -4.59 -28.06 2.14
N VAL A 277 -4.32 -27.60 0.92
CA VAL A 277 -5.35 -27.11 -0.01
C VAL A 277 -6.20 -28.29 -0.49
N MET A 278 -7.52 -28.16 -0.38
CA MET A 278 -8.52 -29.13 -0.84
C MET A 278 -8.83 -28.82 -2.32
N GLU A 279 -8.48 -29.73 -3.24
CA GLU A 279 -8.89 -29.65 -4.64
C GLU A 279 -10.36 -30.05 -4.79
N MET A 280 -11.15 -29.24 -5.51
CA MET A 280 -12.47 -29.64 -6.02
C MET A 280 -12.38 -29.90 -7.54
N PRO A 281 -13.05 -30.96 -8.06
CA PRO A 281 -12.89 -31.39 -9.44
C PRO A 281 -13.63 -30.49 -10.44
N ALA A 282 -13.04 -30.38 -11.63
CA ALA A 282 -13.57 -29.66 -12.78
C ALA A 282 -14.89 -30.25 -13.28
N ALA A 283 -15.89 -29.39 -13.50
CA ALA A 283 -17.10 -29.72 -14.25
C ALA A 283 -17.08 -29.05 -15.63
N ALA A 284 -17.38 -29.87 -16.63
CA ALA A 284 -17.22 -29.63 -18.05
C ALA A 284 -18.17 -28.58 -18.63
N ALA A 285 -17.69 -27.93 -19.69
CA ALA A 285 -18.47 -27.08 -20.59
C ALA A 285 -19.56 -27.87 -21.32
N VAL A 286 -20.75 -27.28 -21.43
CA VAL A 286 -21.73 -27.62 -22.48
C VAL A 286 -22.15 -26.30 -23.14
N LEU A 287 -21.84 -26.23 -24.44
CA LEU A 287 -22.27 -25.21 -25.39
C LEU A 287 -23.79 -25.27 -25.59
N GLY A 288 -24.43 -24.11 -25.72
CA GLY A 288 -25.85 -23.98 -26.04
C GLY A 288 -26.23 -22.58 -26.46
N SER A 289 -25.90 -22.23 -27.71
CA SER A 289 -26.40 -21.05 -28.41
C SER A 289 -27.90 -21.17 -28.71
N THR A 290 -28.74 -20.22 -28.31
CA THR A 290 -29.88 -19.79 -29.15
C THR A 290 -30.34 -18.38 -28.79
N ILE A 291 -30.32 -17.54 -29.83
CA ILE A 291 -30.95 -16.22 -29.95
C ILE A 291 -32.47 -16.40 -29.84
N HIS A 292 -33.19 -15.58 -29.08
CA HIS A 292 -34.57 -15.22 -29.39
C HIS A 292 -34.88 -13.79 -28.95
N THR A 293 -35.24 -12.99 -29.95
CA THR A 293 -35.93 -11.71 -29.91
C THR A 293 -37.33 -11.90 -29.32
N ILE A 294 -37.73 -11.07 -28.34
CA ILE A 294 -38.88 -10.14 -28.36
C ILE A 294 -38.52 -8.97 -27.44
#